data_AF-A0AAV8W9E4-F1
#
_entry.id   AF-A0AAV8W9E4-F1
#
_cell.length_a   1.000
_cell.length_b   1.000
_cell.length_c   1.000
_cell.angle_alpha   90.00
_cell.angle_beta   90.00
_cell.angle_gamma   90.00
#
_symmetry.space_group_name_H-M   'P 1'
#
loop_
_entity.id
_entity.type
_entity.pdbx_description
1 polymer ?
#
loop_
_entity_poly.entity_id
_entity_poly.type
_entity_poly.pdbx_seq_one_letter_code
_entity_poly.pdbx_strand_id
1 'polypeptide(L)'
;LVSVITSKVKGNEHCSPQELMNCAKPLSVLTDSGLTFVSSQADLLKICPDLKNAIRCIHAYTRHCMNIEHRRHFKKLFHGTGLMVHELCKNGTYQEEYLKHAPCMKKVEKENEVCFKRYTKAMNEIQSNAPELSSEPDIVSVLKRKREAADEGIKNVCCSFQEYVECSTHTMRRQCGEEAAEFSRKFMDKMSSSMIQLHCTEYGRRECGLIAASSRIENSALALIVLSVLTLFLR
;
A
#
# COMPACT_ATOMS: atom_id res chain seq x y z
N LEU A 1 22.75 10.76 41.92
CA LEU A 1 22.90 11.92 41.01
C LEU A 1 23.79 11.49 39.84
N VAL A 2 23.21 10.87 38.81
CA VAL A 2 23.96 10.51 37.58
C VAL A 2 23.16 11.04 36.40
N SER A 3 23.66 12.10 35.80
CA SER A 3 23.07 12.76 34.64
C SER A 3 23.31 11.91 33.39
N VAL A 4 22.23 11.40 32.81
CA VAL A 4 22.24 10.80 31.46
C VAL A 4 22.29 11.95 30.46
N ILE A 5 23.42 12.09 29.78
CA ILE A 5 23.56 12.99 28.63
C ILE A 5 22.73 12.38 27.50
N THR A 6 21.49 12.82 27.41
CA THR A 6 20.69 12.62 26.21
C THR A 6 21.28 13.51 25.13
N SER A 7 21.96 12.90 24.16
CA SER A 7 22.28 13.55 22.90
C SER A 7 20.97 13.85 22.18
N LYS A 8 20.31 14.96 22.57
CA LYS A 8 19.23 15.55 21.80
C LYS A 8 19.81 15.95 20.46
N VAL A 9 19.57 15.12 19.44
CA VAL A 9 19.52 15.61 18.06
C VAL A 9 18.56 16.80 18.10
N LYS A 10 19.06 18.01 17.86
CA LYS A 10 18.24 19.22 17.74
C LYS A 10 17.32 19.07 16.52
N GLY A 11 16.22 18.36 16.70
CA GLY A 11 15.01 18.61 15.94
C GLY A 11 14.49 19.97 16.37
N ASN A 12 14.06 20.80 15.41
CA ASN A 12 13.39 22.06 15.72
C ASN A 12 12.27 21.78 16.73
N GLU A 13 12.13 22.59 17.79
CA GLU A 13 11.22 22.33 18.93
C GLU A 13 9.73 22.17 18.55
N HIS A 14 9.39 22.39 17.28
CA HIS A 14 8.03 22.26 16.74
C HIS A 14 7.80 21.02 15.86
N CYS A 15 8.82 20.22 15.55
CA CYS A 15 8.68 19.10 14.64
C CYS A 15 8.16 17.84 15.35
N SER A 16 6.84 17.60 15.25
CA SER A 16 6.20 16.40 15.81
C SER A 16 5.70 15.45 14.72
N PRO A 17 5.77 14.12 14.92
CA PRO A 17 5.12 13.15 14.02
C PRO A 17 3.61 13.42 13.85
N GLN A 18 2.97 13.94 14.89
CA GLN A 18 1.56 14.30 14.89
C GLN A 18 1.24 15.42 13.89
N GLU A 19 2.14 16.39 13.71
CA GLU A 19 1.99 17.46 12.72
C GLU A 19 1.95 16.90 11.30
N LEU A 20 2.87 15.97 10.99
CA LEU A 20 2.87 15.28 9.69
C LEU A 20 1.60 14.45 9.48
N MET A 21 1.15 13.73 10.51
CA MET A 21 -0.13 12.98 10.46
C MET A 21 -1.31 13.92 10.22
N ASN A 22 -1.33 15.09 10.86
CA ASN A 22 -2.38 16.10 10.66
C ASN A 22 -2.38 16.63 9.22
N CYS A 23 -1.22 16.84 8.60
CA CYS A 23 -1.14 17.21 7.18
C CYS A 23 -1.74 16.13 6.27
N ALA A 24 -1.61 14.85 6.63
CA ALA A 24 -2.06 13.72 5.80
C ALA A 24 -3.55 13.40 5.93
N LYS A 25 -4.23 13.85 6.99
CA LYS A 25 -5.67 13.58 7.24
C LYS A 25 -6.58 13.82 6.02
N PRO A 26 -6.46 14.92 5.25
CA PRO A 26 -7.35 15.13 4.11
C PRO A 26 -7.15 14.11 2.97
N LEU A 27 -5.97 13.49 2.86
CA LEU A 27 -5.69 12.48 1.84
C LEU A 27 -6.41 11.17 2.14
N SER A 28 -6.81 10.97 3.39
CA SER A 28 -7.48 9.76 3.84
C SER A 28 -8.86 9.57 3.20
N VAL A 29 -9.50 10.66 2.73
CA VAL A 29 -10.74 10.60 1.93
C VAL A 29 -10.58 9.77 0.65
N LEU A 30 -9.35 9.60 0.17
CA LEU A 30 -9.06 8.81 -1.03
C LEU A 30 -8.77 7.33 -0.71
N THR A 31 -8.59 6.97 0.58
CA THR A 31 -8.07 5.67 1.01
C THR A 31 -8.88 4.97 2.11
N ASP A 32 -9.55 5.71 3.01
CA ASP A 32 -10.05 5.24 4.31
C ASP A 32 -11.34 4.40 4.30
N SER A 33 -11.95 4.16 3.14
CA SER A 33 -13.21 3.38 3.08
C SER A 33 -13.17 2.27 2.04
N GLY A 34 -11.99 1.85 1.61
CA GLY A 34 -11.93 1.04 0.40
C GLY A 34 -12.35 1.87 -0.79
N LEU A 35 -11.86 3.10 -0.86
CA LEU A 35 -12.12 4.08 -1.92
C LEU A 35 -13.49 4.80 -1.79
N THR A 36 -13.53 5.82 -0.92
CA THR A 36 -14.62 6.81 -0.87
C THR A 36 -14.54 7.68 -2.12
N PHE A 37 -15.07 7.18 -3.23
CA PHE A 37 -14.94 7.86 -4.51
C PHE A 37 -15.86 9.06 -4.57
N VAL A 38 -15.22 10.22 -4.51
CA VAL A 38 -15.70 11.49 -5.04
C VAL A 38 -16.30 11.23 -6.42
N SER A 39 -17.62 11.20 -6.49
CA SER A 39 -18.33 10.53 -7.59
C SER A 39 -18.62 11.42 -8.79
N SER A 40 -18.26 12.69 -8.68
CA SER A 40 -18.62 13.71 -9.65
C SER A 40 -17.61 14.85 -9.68
N GLN A 41 -17.64 15.63 -10.75
CA GLN A 41 -16.85 16.85 -10.88
C GLN A 41 -17.15 17.84 -9.73
N ALA A 42 -18.42 17.93 -9.32
CA ALA A 42 -18.83 18.81 -8.22
C ALA A 42 -18.21 18.37 -6.89
N ASP A 43 -18.09 17.06 -6.66
CA ASP A 43 -17.43 16.53 -5.47
C ASP A 43 -15.91 16.81 -5.54
N LEU A 44 -15.27 16.65 -6.71
CA LEU A 44 -13.84 16.94 -6.90
C LEU A 44 -13.54 18.41 -6.61
N LEU A 45 -14.36 19.33 -7.11
CA LEU A 45 -14.20 20.76 -6.87
C LEU A 45 -14.23 21.12 -5.38
N LYS A 46 -15.00 20.38 -4.57
CA LYS A 46 -15.08 20.59 -3.11
C LYS A 46 -13.84 20.09 -2.39
N ILE A 47 -13.33 18.90 -2.73
CA ILE A 47 -12.25 18.25 -1.97
C ILE A 47 -10.85 18.62 -2.44
N CYS A 48 -10.69 19.02 -3.71
CA CYS A 48 -9.37 19.29 -4.29
C CYS A 48 -8.58 20.43 -3.61
N PRO A 49 -9.19 21.50 -3.09
CA PRO A 49 -8.48 22.47 -2.26
C PRO A 49 -7.79 21.82 -1.05
N ASP A 50 -8.50 20.94 -0.33
CA ASP A 50 -7.98 20.27 0.86
C ASP A 50 -6.86 19.28 0.52
N LEU A 51 -7.02 18.50 -0.55
CA LEU A 51 -5.97 17.60 -1.03
C LEU A 51 -4.70 18.37 -1.42
N LYS A 52 -4.83 19.46 -2.19
CA LYS A 52 -3.69 20.30 -2.57
C LYS A 52 -3.01 20.92 -1.36
N ASN A 53 -3.79 21.36 -0.37
CA ASN A 53 -3.27 21.90 0.89
C ASN A 53 -2.53 20.84 1.71
N ALA A 54 -3.03 19.60 1.76
CA ALA A 54 -2.35 18.47 2.40
C ALA A 54 -0.96 18.23 1.79
N ILE A 55 -0.85 18.15 0.46
CA ILE A 55 0.45 18.00 -0.24
C ILE A 55 1.39 19.17 0.08
N ARG A 56 0.88 20.41 0.10
CA ARG A 56 1.67 21.60 0.45
C ARG A 56 2.16 21.56 1.91
N CYS A 57 1.31 21.14 2.83
CA CYS A 57 1.61 20.98 4.26
C CYS A 57 2.75 19.98 4.46
N ILE A 58 2.64 18.79 3.86
CA ILE A 58 3.67 17.74 3.91
C ILE A 58 5.01 18.24 3.32
N HIS A 59 4.96 18.95 2.20
CA HIS A 59 6.16 19.54 1.62
C HIS A 59 6.80 20.61 2.51
N ALA A 60 6.01 21.39 3.25
CA ALA A 60 6.51 22.40 4.19
C ALA A 60 7.15 21.72 5.41
N TYR A 61 6.46 20.75 6.01
CA TYR A 61 6.97 19.95 7.12
C TYR A 61 8.30 19.29 6.76
N THR A 62 8.39 18.60 5.63
CA THR A 62 9.63 17.92 5.20
C THR A 62 10.78 18.88 4.91
N ARG A 63 10.51 20.13 4.54
CA ARG A 63 11.54 21.17 4.40
C ARG A 63 12.05 21.66 5.74
N HIS A 64 11.16 21.77 6.72
CA HIS A 64 11.45 22.37 8.02
C HIS A 64 12.04 21.38 9.02
N CYS A 65 11.55 20.14 8.98
CA CYS A 65 11.75 19.14 10.03
C CYS A 65 12.68 17.98 9.63
N MET A 66 13.07 17.87 8.36
CA MET A 66 13.93 16.79 7.88
C MET A 66 15.25 17.34 7.33
N ASN A 67 16.32 16.58 7.57
CA ASN A 67 17.59 16.80 6.88
C ASN A 67 17.47 16.43 5.39
N ILE A 68 18.50 16.76 4.59
CA ILE A 68 18.49 16.55 3.14
C ILE A 68 18.26 15.08 2.75
N GLU A 69 18.89 14.14 3.45
CA GLU A 69 18.77 12.71 3.17
C GLU A 69 17.36 12.19 3.47
N HIS A 70 16.84 12.46 4.67
CA HIS A 70 15.48 12.08 5.07
C HIS A 70 14.44 12.73 4.15
N ARG A 71 14.63 14.00 3.78
CA ARG A 71 13.74 14.69 2.84
C ARG A 71 13.78 14.08 1.45
N ARG A 72 14.96 13.69 0.95
CA ARG A 72 15.09 13.03 -0.37
C ARG A 72 14.40 11.68 -0.36
N HIS A 73 14.59 10.90 0.70
CA HIS A 73 13.91 9.63 0.90
C HIS A 73 12.39 9.83 0.96
N PHE A 74 11.91 10.72 1.84
CA PHE A 74 10.48 11.03 1.96
C PHE A 74 9.88 11.52 0.64
N LYS A 75 10.59 12.34 -0.13
CA LYS A 75 10.11 12.80 -1.45
C LYS A 75 9.90 11.63 -2.40
N LYS A 76 10.78 10.62 -2.39
CA LYS A 76 10.62 9.41 -3.21
C LYS A 76 9.39 8.62 -2.78
N LEU A 77 9.22 8.43 -1.47
CA LEU A 77 8.03 7.81 -0.91
C LEU A 77 6.79 8.59 -1.40
N PHE A 78 6.67 9.85 -1.03
CA PHE A 78 5.42 10.60 -1.20
C PHE A 78 5.14 11.08 -2.64
N HIS A 79 6.01 10.78 -3.61
CA HIS A 79 5.91 11.28 -4.98
C HIS A 79 4.62 10.84 -5.67
N GLY A 80 4.28 9.54 -5.61
CA GLY A 80 3.12 8.97 -6.28
C GLY A 80 1.80 9.61 -5.81
N THR A 81 1.63 9.76 -4.49
CA THR A 81 0.48 10.43 -3.89
C THR A 81 0.35 11.88 -4.36
N GLY A 82 1.47 12.63 -4.37
CA GLY A 82 1.49 14.01 -4.85
C GLY A 82 1.14 14.16 -6.33
N LEU A 83 1.63 13.26 -7.18
CA LEU A 83 1.27 13.21 -8.60
C LEU A 83 -0.21 12.87 -8.81
N MET A 84 -0.71 11.85 -8.11
CA MET A 84 -2.11 11.45 -8.19
C MET A 84 -3.02 12.63 -7.85
N VAL A 85 -2.80 13.29 -6.70
CA VAL A 85 -3.58 14.48 -6.31
C VAL A 85 -3.50 15.58 -7.38
N HIS A 86 -2.33 15.80 -7.97
CA HIS A 86 -2.18 16.80 -9.04
C HIS A 86 -3.01 16.45 -10.29
N GLU A 87 -2.92 15.21 -10.76
CA GLU A 87 -3.62 14.70 -11.94
C GLU A 87 -5.14 14.65 -11.73
N LEU A 88 -5.59 14.20 -10.56
CA LEU A 88 -7.01 14.12 -10.21
C LEU A 88 -7.66 15.51 -10.08
N CYS A 89 -6.93 16.48 -9.55
CA CYS A 89 -7.45 17.82 -9.27
C CYS A 89 -7.11 18.88 -10.33
N LYS A 90 -6.72 18.44 -11.52
CA LYS A 90 -6.49 19.28 -12.70
C LYS A 90 -7.31 18.70 -13.85
N ASN A 91 -7.97 19.57 -14.61
CA ASN A 91 -8.65 19.15 -15.83
C ASN A 91 -7.63 18.49 -16.78
N GLY A 92 -7.99 17.32 -17.29
CA GLY A 92 -7.15 16.53 -18.17
C GLY A 92 -7.61 15.08 -18.24
N THR A 93 -6.91 14.30 -19.04
CA THR A 93 -7.28 12.91 -19.39
C THR A 93 -7.43 12.01 -18.17
N TYR A 94 -6.57 12.15 -17.16
CA TYR A 94 -6.66 11.35 -15.95
C TYR A 94 -7.92 11.64 -15.12
N GLN A 95 -8.29 12.91 -14.99
CA GLN A 95 -9.53 13.30 -14.31
C GLN A 95 -10.77 12.80 -15.09
N GLU A 96 -10.74 12.90 -16.41
CA GLU A 96 -11.81 12.39 -17.27
C GLU A 96 -11.98 10.87 -17.15
N GLU A 97 -10.87 10.13 -17.16
CA GLU A 97 -10.85 8.68 -16.95
C GLU A 97 -11.37 8.30 -15.55
N TYR A 98 -10.93 9.02 -14.51
CA TYR A 98 -11.48 8.84 -13.16
C TYR A 98 -13.00 9.02 -13.14
N LEU A 99 -13.50 10.12 -13.70
CA LEU A 99 -14.93 10.44 -13.72
C LEU A 99 -15.75 9.45 -14.54
N LYS A 100 -15.17 8.83 -15.57
CA LYS A 100 -15.80 7.75 -16.33
C LYS A 100 -16.15 6.57 -15.44
N HIS A 101 -15.28 6.20 -14.50
CA HIS A 101 -15.46 5.02 -13.65
C HIS A 101 -16.10 5.33 -12.29
N ALA A 102 -15.98 6.57 -11.80
CA ALA A 102 -16.42 7.00 -10.47
C ALA A 102 -17.89 6.66 -10.14
N PRO A 103 -18.89 6.79 -11.04
CA PRO A 103 -20.27 6.46 -10.72
C PRO A 103 -20.50 4.98 -10.35
N CYS A 104 -19.81 4.06 -11.02
CA CYS A 104 -19.91 2.64 -10.67
C CYS A 104 -19.14 2.34 -9.39
N MET A 105 -17.92 2.89 -9.28
CA MET A 105 -17.06 2.68 -8.13
C MET A 105 -17.71 3.18 -6.83
N LYS A 106 -18.53 4.24 -6.89
CA LYS A 106 -19.37 4.68 -5.76
C LYS A 106 -20.42 3.64 -5.36
N LYS A 107 -21.07 2.97 -6.33
CA LYS A 107 -22.12 1.99 -6.04
C LYS A 107 -21.60 0.77 -5.29
N VAL A 108 -20.34 0.41 -5.52
CA VAL A 108 -19.69 -0.78 -4.97
C VAL A 108 -18.84 -0.48 -3.72
N GLU A 109 -18.92 0.76 -3.23
CA GLU A 109 -18.13 1.25 -2.09
C GLU A 109 -18.27 0.34 -0.87
N LYS A 110 -19.50 -0.07 -0.52
CA LYS A 110 -19.76 -0.91 0.65
C LYS A 110 -19.17 -2.31 0.51
N GLU A 111 -19.27 -2.91 -0.67
CA GLU A 111 -18.67 -4.20 -0.98
C GLU A 111 -17.14 -4.10 -0.92
N ASN A 112 -16.58 -2.97 -1.36
CA ASN A 112 -15.15 -2.73 -1.34
C ASN A 112 -14.61 -2.41 0.07
N GLU A 113 -15.43 -1.79 0.91
CA GLU A 113 -15.12 -1.48 2.31
C GLU A 113 -14.74 -2.73 3.11
N VAL A 114 -15.31 -3.90 2.76
CA VAL A 114 -14.95 -5.19 3.38
C VAL A 114 -13.47 -5.50 3.19
N CYS A 115 -12.91 -5.21 2.00
CA CYS A 115 -11.50 -5.40 1.72
C CYS A 115 -10.64 -4.47 2.59
N PHE A 116 -11.04 -3.20 2.73
CA PHE A 116 -10.32 -2.22 3.54
C PHE A 116 -10.39 -2.52 5.05
N LYS A 117 -11.55 -2.97 5.55
CA LYS A 117 -11.69 -3.40 6.95
C LYS A 117 -10.76 -4.55 7.30
N ARG A 118 -10.59 -5.53 6.39
CA ARG A 118 -9.61 -6.62 6.57
C ARG A 118 -8.19 -6.09 6.63
N TYR A 119 -7.84 -5.18 5.71
CA TYR A 119 -6.53 -4.54 5.70
C TYR A 119 -6.24 -3.80 7.01
N THR A 120 -7.13 -2.91 7.44
CA THR A 120 -6.95 -2.12 8.67
C THR A 120 -6.86 -3.01 9.91
N LYS A 121 -7.64 -4.09 9.96
CA LYS A 121 -7.52 -5.09 11.02
C LYS A 121 -6.13 -5.72 11.05
N ALA A 122 -5.62 -6.18 9.90
CA ALA A 122 -4.28 -6.75 9.81
C ALA A 122 -3.19 -5.74 10.22
N MET A 123 -3.32 -4.47 9.80
CA MET A 123 -2.39 -3.41 10.19
C MET A 123 -2.38 -3.17 11.71
N ASN A 124 -3.54 -3.20 12.36
CA ASN A 124 -3.64 -3.07 13.81
C ASN A 124 -2.99 -4.26 14.55
N GLU A 125 -3.17 -5.48 14.03
CA GLU A 125 -2.55 -6.69 14.60
C GLU A 125 -1.02 -6.66 14.44
N ILE A 126 -0.51 -6.22 13.29
CA ILE A 126 0.94 -6.03 13.07
C ILE A 126 1.50 -5.00 14.07
N GLN A 127 0.77 -3.91 14.30
CA GLN A 127 1.21 -2.87 15.23
C GLN A 127 1.18 -3.32 16.70
N SER A 128 0.22 -4.17 17.09
CA SER A 128 0.14 -4.73 18.45
C SER A 128 1.18 -5.82 18.72
N ASN A 129 1.67 -6.50 17.69
CA ASN A 129 2.65 -7.59 17.81
C ASN A 129 4.11 -7.12 17.77
N ALA A 130 4.36 -5.80 17.82
CA ALA A 130 5.71 -5.27 17.88
C ALA A 130 6.41 -5.79 19.16
N PRO A 131 7.58 -6.44 19.06
CA PRO A 131 8.18 -7.13 20.20
C PRO A 131 8.47 -6.18 21.36
N GLU A 132 7.86 -6.47 22.52
CA GLU A 132 8.19 -5.77 23.77
C GLU A 132 9.61 -6.14 24.22
N LEU A 133 10.37 -5.11 24.57
CA LEU A 133 11.81 -5.21 24.87
C LEU A 133 12.01 -5.84 26.26
N SER A 134 12.21 -7.16 26.33
CA SER A 134 12.77 -7.77 27.53
C SER A 134 14.28 -7.54 27.58
N SER A 135 14.77 -7.22 28.76
CA SER A 135 16.17 -6.89 29.07
C SER A 135 17.05 -8.15 29.02
N GLU A 136 17.53 -8.52 27.83
CA GLU A 136 18.61 -9.51 27.68
C GLU A 136 20.00 -8.87 27.52
N PRO A 137 21.06 -9.50 28.03
CA PRO A 137 22.40 -8.90 28.15
C PRO A 137 23.26 -8.90 26.86
N ASP A 138 22.83 -9.54 25.76
CA ASP A 138 23.64 -9.66 24.54
C ASP A 138 23.14 -8.79 23.37
N ILE A 139 23.88 -7.72 23.09
CA ILE A 139 23.53 -6.67 22.11
C ILE A 139 23.48 -7.21 20.68
N VAL A 140 24.32 -8.20 20.32
CA VAL A 140 24.39 -8.70 18.92
C VAL A 140 23.17 -9.53 18.57
N SER A 141 22.76 -10.44 19.46
CA SER A 141 21.57 -11.27 19.26
C SER A 141 20.28 -10.44 19.27
N VAL A 142 20.23 -9.39 20.10
CA VAL A 142 19.12 -8.41 20.14
C VAL A 142 19.01 -7.63 18.82
N LEU A 143 20.12 -7.15 18.24
CA LEU A 143 20.10 -6.44 16.96
C LEU A 143 19.65 -7.34 15.79
N LYS A 144 20.08 -8.60 15.78
CA LYS A 144 19.65 -9.58 14.77
C LYS A 144 18.15 -9.87 14.87
N ARG A 145 17.63 -10.18 16.06
CA ARG A 145 16.18 -10.41 16.27
C ARG A 145 15.36 -9.17 15.92
N LYS A 146 15.85 -7.96 16.23
CA LYS A 146 15.19 -6.69 15.84
C LYS A 146 15.09 -6.53 14.33
N ARG A 147 16.14 -6.89 13.59
CA ARG A 147 16.12 -6.85 12.13
C ARG A 147 15.17 -7.88 11.55
N GLU A 148 15.20 -9.12 12.04
CA GLU A 148 14.31 -10.19 11.59
C GLU A 148 12.83 -9.85 11.87
N ALA A 149 12.51 -9.32 13.06
CA ALA A 149 11.15 -8.87 13.39
C ALA A 149 10.71 -7.66 12.56
N ALA A 150 11.63 -6.73 12.24
CA ALA A 150 11.34 -5.62 11.35
C ALA A 150 11.07 -6.10 9.91
N ASP A 151 11.88 -7.04 9.41
CA ASP A 151 11.72 -7.62 8.08
C ASP A 151 10.41 -8.44 7.97
N GLU A 152 10.05 -9.19 9.02
CA GLU A 152 8.76 -9.88 9.12
C GLU A 152 7.58 -8.90 9.18
N GLY A 153 7.70 -7.82 9.96
CA GLY A 153 6.71 -6.75 10.01
C GLY A 153 6.50 -6.11 8.64
N ILE A 154 7.58 -5.81 7.91
CA ILE A 154 7.52 -5.28 6.54
C ILE A 154 6.80 -6.28 5.63
N LYS A 155 7.19 -7.55 5.64
CA LYS A 155 6.54 -8.60 4.84
C LYS A 155 5.03 -8.64 5.10
N ASN A 156 4.61 -8.64 6.36
CA ASN A 156 3.20 -8.70 6.74
C ASN A 156 2.44 -7.47 6.22
N VAL A 157 2.98 -6.26 6.38
CA VAL A 157 2.39 -5.03 5.83
C VAL A 157 2.24 -5.11 4.31
N CYS A 158 3.28 -5.59 3.62
CA CYS A 158 3.30 -5.76 2.18
C CYS A 158 2.21 -6.73 1.70
N CYS A 159 2.12 -7.90 2.33
CA CYS A 159 1.16 -8.93 1.93
C CYS A 159 -0.28 -8.55 2.25
N SER A 160 -0.55 -7.96 3.43
CA SER A 160 -1.89 -7.46 3.76
C SER A 160 -2.37 -6.38 2.78
N PHE A 161 -1.47 -5.52 2.29
CA PHE A 161 -1.84 -4.55 1.28
C PHE A 161 -2.08 -5.19 -0.10
N GLN A 162 -1.28 -6.17 -0.50
CA GLN A 162 -1.54 -6.87 -1.77
C GLN A 162 -2.87 -7.62 -1.74
N GLU A 163 -3.22 -8.26 -0.62
CA GLU A 163 -4.53 -8.87 -0.42
C GLU A 163 -5.66 -7.85 -0.56
N TYR A 164 -5.48 -6.64 0.00
CA TYR A 164 -6.42 -5.55 -0.15
C TYR A 164 -6.63 -5.14 -1.61
N VAL A 165 -5.53 -4.90 -2.35
CA VAL A 165 -5.59 -4.52 -3.77
C VAL A 165 -6.22 -5.62 -4.61
N GLU A 166 -5.90 -6.89 -4.37
CA GLU A 166 -6.50 -8.02 -5.09
C GLU A 166 -7.99 -8.16 -4.78
N CYS A 167 -8.37 -8.12 -3.51
CA CYS A 167 -9.78 -8.15 -3.08
C CYS A 167 -10.58 -7.02 -3.74
N SER A 168 -10.05 -5.80 -3.70
CA SER A 168 -10.73 -4.64 -4.28
C SER A 168 -10.81 -4.73 -5.80
N THR A 169 -9.73 -5.13 -6.47
CA THR A 169 -9.74 -5.32 -7.93
C THR A 169 -10.76 -6.39 -8.34
N HIS A 170 -10.86 -7.49 -7.59
CA HIS A 170 -11.83 -8.54 -7.87
C HIS A 170 -13.28 -8.03 -7.73
N THR A 171 -13.58 -7.30 -6.67
CA THR A 171 -14.89 -6.66 -6.46
C THR A 171 -15.22 -5.70 -7.60
N MET A 172 -14.29 -4.83 -7.98
CA MET A 172 -14.45 -3.87 -9.08
C MET A 172 -14.68 -4.57 -10.42
N ARG A 173 -13.91 -5.63 -10.73
CA ARG A 173 -14.06 -6.39 -11.96
C ARG A 173 -15.44 -7.00 -12.08
N ARG A 174 -15.93 -7.62 -11.00
CA ARG A 174 -17.23 -8.28 -10.97
C ARG A 174 -18.39 -7.31 -11.15
N GLN A 175 -18.30 -6.11 -10.59
CA GLN A 175 -19.42 -5.17 -10.50
C GLN A 175 -19.37 -4.06 -11.56
N CYS A 176 -18.18 -3.64 -11.97
CA CYS A 176 -17.95 -2.49 -12.84
C CYS A 176 -17.20 -2.82 -14.15
N GLY A 177 -16.74 -4.06 -14.32
CA GLY A 177 -16.02 -4.52 -15.51
C GLY A 177 -14.50 -4.37 -15.44
N GLU A 178 -13.81 -4.88 -16.46
CA GLU A 178 -12.34 -4.98 -16.47
C GLU A 178 -11.65 -3.61 -16.46
N GLU A 179 -12.13 -2.66 -17.27
CA GLU A 179 -11.53 -1.32 -17.36
C GLU A 179 -11.53 -0.59 -16.00
N ALA A 180 -12.67 -0.64 -15.29
CA ALA A 180 -12.80 -0.03 -13.97
C ALA A 180 -11.90 -0.73 -12.93
N ALA A 181 -11.74 -2.05 -13.04
CA ALA A 181 -10.86 -2.83 -12.18
C ALA A 181 -9.38 -2.48 -12.39
N GLU A 182 -8.95 -2.36 -13.65
CA GLU A 182 -7.59 -1.95 -14.01
C GLU A 182 -7.31 -0.53 -13.54
N PHE A 183 -8.24 0.40 -13.78
CA PHE A 183 -8.15 1.77 -13.30
C PHE A 183 -8.03 1.83 -11.77
N SER A 184 -8.91 1.13 -11.04
CA SER A 184 -8.93 1.10 -9.58
C SER A 184 -7.62 0.54 -9.01
N ARG A 185 -7.05 -0.51 -9.63
CA ARG A 185 -5.73 -1.05 -9.26
C ARG A 185 -4.64 0.00 -9.43
N LYS A 186 -4.54 0.65 -10.60
CA LYS A 186 -3.55 1.70 -10.85
C LYS A 186 -3.71 2.88 -9.89
N PHE A 187 -4.95 3.23 -9.54
CA PHE A 187 -5.26 4.26 -8.55
C PHE A 187 -4.73 3.87 -7.16
N MET A 188 -5.02 2.65 -6.69
CA MET A 188 -4.52 2.12 -5.41
C MET A 188 -2.99 2.04 -5.40
N ASP A 189 -2.36 1.62 -6.49
CA ASP A 189 -0.90 1.56 -6.62
C ASP A 189 -0.27 2.95 -6.55
N LYS A 190 -0.84 3.96 -7.24
CA LYS A 190 -0.36 5.35 -7.17
C LYS A 190 -0.56 5.97 -5.80
N MET A 191 -1.67 5.66 -5.12
CA MET A 191 -1.96 6.18 -3.78
C MET A 191 -1.10 5.54 -2.69
N SER A 192 -0.82 4.25 -2.82
CA SER A 192 0.00 3.46 -1.88
C SER A 192 1.51 3.51 -2.14
N SER A 193 1.89 4.14 -3.27
CA SER A 193 3.26 4.27 -3.82
C SER A 193 4.32 4.75 -2.80
N SER A 194 3.94 5.30 -1.66
CA SER A 194 4.91 5.84 -0.71
C SER A 194 5.53 4.87 0.28
N MET A 195 4.86 3.84 0.76
CA MET A 195 5.50 2.88 1.68
C MET A 195 5.72 1.52 1.05
N ILE A 196 4.84 1.15 0.12
CA ILE A 196 4.71 -0.23 -0.31
C ILE A 196 5.61 -0.50 -1.50
N GLN A 197 5.69 0.38 -2.49
CA GLN A 197 6.60 0.15 -3.62
C GLN A 197 8.08 0.13 -3.23
N LEU A 198 8.53 0.96 -2.27
CA LEU A 198 9.95 0.97 -1.90
C LEU A 198 10.32 -0.22 -1.00
N HIS A 199 9.46 -0.58 -0.04
CA HIS A 199 9.75 -1.63 0.95
C HIS A 199 9.22 -3.01 0.57
N CYS A 200 8.29 -3.10 -0.39
CA CYS A 200 7.68 -4.37 -0.83
C CYS A 200 8.18 -4.84 -2.18
N THR A 201 9.25 -4.24 -2.74
CA THR A 201 9.86 -4.68 -4.01
C THR A 201 10.18 -6.18 -4.02
N GLU A 202 10.57 -6.72 -2.86
CA GLU A 202 10.92 -8.14 -2.67
C GLU A 202 9.73 -9.02 -2.27
N TYR A 203 8.59 -8.43 -1.90
CA TYR A 203 7.40 -9.13 -1.44
C TYR A 203 6.30 -9.00 -2.47
N GLY A 204 6.41 -9.71 -3.58
CA GLY A 204 5.42 -9.76 -4.66
C GLY A 204 4.27 -10.72 -4.37
N ARG A 205 3.36 -10.84 -5.35
CA ARG A 205 2.17 -11.71 -5.25
C ARG A 205 2.51 -13.17 -4.94
N ARG A 206 3.69 -13.66 -5.35
CA ARG A 206 4.13 -15.03 -5.10
C ARG A 206 4.60 -15.21 -3.65
N GLU A 207 5.39 -14.27 -3.16
CA GLU A 207 5.96 -14.26 -1.82
C GLU A 207 4.85 -14.09 -0.76
N CYS A 208 3.75 -13.46 -1.14
CA CYS A 208 2.52 -13.33 -0.36
C CYS A 208 1.51 -14.47 -0.60
N GLY A 209 1.81 -15.49 -1.42
CA GLY A 209 0.92 -16.64 -1.64
C GLY A 209 -0.37 -16.33 -2.43
N LEU A 210 -0.45 -15.18 -3.09
CA LEU A 210 -1.63 -14.71 -3.85
C LEU A 210 -1.70 -15.28 -5.27
N ILE A 211 -0.63 -15.93 -5.72
CA ILE A 211 -0.59 -16.77 -6.91
C ILE A 211 -0.24 -18.16 -6.41
N ALA A 212 -1.08 -19.15 -6.70
CA ALA A 212 -0.68 -20.54 -6.52
C ALA A 212 0.63 -20.73 -7.29
N ALA A 213 1.70 -21.15 -6.61
CA ALA A 213 2.87 -21.65 -7.31
C ALA A 213 2.35 -22.69 -8.29
N SER A 214 2.42 -22.42 -9.59
CA SER A 214 2.14 -23.43 -10.59
C SER A 214 3.16 -24.51 -10.32
N SER A 215 2.73 -25.57 -9.63
CA SER A 215 3.38 -26.85 -9.73
C SER A 215 3.40 -27.13 -11.22
N ARG A 216 4.61 -27.17 -11.80
CA ARG A 216 4.76 -27.63 -13.17
C ARG A 216 4.09 -29.00 -13.22
N ILE A 217 2.96 -29.11 -13.90
CA ILE A 217 2.47 -30.40 -14.39
C ILE A 217 3.30 -30.70 -15.65
N GLU A 218 4.63 -30.76 -15.50
CA GLU A 218 5.46 -31.50 -16.44
C GLU A 218 5.36 -32.95 -15.99
N ASN A 219 4.42 -33.71 -16.59
CA ASN A 219 4.49 -35.17 -16.79
C ASN A 219 3.17 -35.85 -17.23
N SER A 220 2.08 -35.14 -17.50
CA SER A 220 0.85 -35.80 -17.97
C SER A 220 0.93 -36.25 -19.46
N ALA A 221 1.64 -35.51 -20.31
CA ALA A 221 1.73 -35.84 -21.75
C ALA A 221 2.57 -37.12 -22.02
N LEU A 222 3.66 -37.33 -21.29
CA LEU A 222 4.51 -38.52 -21.46
C LEU A 222 3.81 -39.79 -20.95
N ALA A 223 3.03 -39.70 -19.86
CA ALA A 223 2.26 -40.84 -19.35
C ALA A 223 1.19 -41.33 -20.34
N LEU A 224 0.54 -40.41 -21.05
CA LEU A 224 -0.44 -40.75 -22.10
C LEU A 224 0.22 -41.35 -23.35
N ILE A 225 1.42 -40.92 -23.70
CA ILE A 225 2.20 -41.49 -24.81
C ILE A 225 2.69 -42.90 -24.46
N VAL A 226 3.17 -43.12 -23.23
CA VAL A 226 3.65 -44.44 -22.80
C VAL A 226 2.49 -45.46 -22.73
N LEU A 227 1.31 -45.06 -22.26
CA LEU A 227 0.12 -45.92 -22.25
C LEU A 227 -0.40 -46.28 -23.65
N SER A 228 -0.38 -45.33 -24.59
CA SER A 228 -0.77 -45.58 -25.98
C SER A 228 0.24 -46.47 -26.72
N VAL A 229 1.53 -46.34 -26.43
CA VAL A 229 2.56 -47.23 -26.99
C VAL A 229 2.46 -48.64 -26.40
N LEU A 230 2.24 -48.78 -25.09
CA LEU A 230 2.07 -50.10 -24.44
C LEU A 230 0.83 -50.86 -24.94
N THR A 231 -0.26 -50.15 -25.24
CA THR A 231 -1.47 -50.77 -25.81
C THR A 231 -1.32 -51.19 -27.27
N LEU A 232 -0.40 -50.56 -28.02
CA LEU A 232 -0.04 -50.99 -29.37
C LEU A 232 0.87 -52.23 -29.38
N PHE A 233 1.71 -52.42 -28.36
CA PHE A 233 2.59 -53.60 -28.24
C PHE A 233 1.90 -54.84 -27.65
N LEU A 234 0.74 -54.68 -27.01
CA LEU A 234 -0.06 -55.77 -26.43
C LEU A 234 -1.22 -56.22 -27.32
N ARG A 235 -1.23 -55.80 -28.58
CA ARG A 235 -2.17 -56.23 -29.63
C ARG A 235 -1.42 -56.98 -30.72
#